data_AF-A0A498QZ75-F1
#
_entry.id   AF-A0A498QZ75-F1
#
_cell.length_a   1.000
_cell.length_b   1.000
_cell.length_c   1.000
_cell.angle_alpha   90.00
_cell.angle_beta   90.00
_cell.angle_gamma   90.00
#
_symmetry.space_group_name_H-M   'P 1'
#
loop_
_entity.id
_entity.type
_entity.pdbx_description
1 polymer ?
#
loop_
_entity_poly.entity_id
_entity_poly.type
_entity_poly.pdbx_seq_one_letter_code
_entity_poly.pdbx_strand_id
1 'polypeptide(L)'
;MSTKYYLQKVPVESVEPGFSLAVHHDGDYQLFQVECTQLSRRSGQPVIITLTSEPVDGGDPWILEYEAGTPVVRLLGVCEAAS
;
A
#
# COMPACT_ATOMS: atom_id res chain seq x y z
N MET A 1 2.73 -0.93 -25.85
CA MET A 1 3.64 -1.62 -24.91
C MET A 1 2.83 -1.91 -23.65
N SER A 2 2.70 -3.17 -23.22
CA SER A 2 1.93 -3.54 -22.03
C SER A 2 2.91 -4.00 -20.95
N THR A 3 2.92 -3.31 -19.81
CA THR A 3 3.74 -3.67 -18.65
C THR A 3 2.99 -4.69 -17.82
N LYS A 4 3.61 -5.85 -17.52
CA LYS A 4 3.02 -6.87 -16.65
C LYS A 4 3.57 -6.70 -15.23
N TYR A 5 2.67 -6.57 -14.27
CA TYR A 5 3.00 -6.48 -12.85
C TYR A 5 2.73 -7.81 -12.16
N TYR A 6 3.65 -8.25 -11.31
CA TYR A 6 3.39 -9.34 -10.38
C TYR A 6 2.73 -8.76 -9.14
N LEU A 7 1.48 -9.15 -8.92
CA LEU A 7 0.64 -8.66 -7.82
C LEU A 7 0.40 -9.75 -6.79
N GLN A 8 0.42 -9.37 -5.52
CA GLN A 8 0.04 -10.23 -4.41
C GLN A 8 -0.98 -9.51 -3.53
N LYS A 9 -2.10 -10.17 -3.23
CA LYS A 9 -3.02 -9.68 -2.20
C LYS A 9 -2.50 -10.13 -0.83
N VAL A 10 -2.33 -9.18 0.08
CA VAL A 10 -1.91 -9.42 1.47
C VAL A 10 -2.86 -8.68 2.40
N PRO A 11 -3.09 -9.16 3.63
CA PRO A 11 -3.82 -8.36 4.61
C PRO A 11 -2.96 -7.18 5.06
N VAL A 12 -3.58 -6.05 5.37
CA VAL A 12 -2.87 -4.78 5.66
C VAL A 12 -1.90 -4.91 6.84
N GLU A 13 -2.19 -5.74 7.84
CA GLU A 13 -1.30 -5.99 8.99
C GLU A 13 -0.01 -6.75 8.63
N SER A 14 0.08 -7.31 7.43
CA SER A 14 1.31 -7.95 6.89
C SER A 14 2.14 -7.00 6.02
N VAL A 15 1.73 -5.74 5.89
CA VAL A 15 2.50 -4.73 5.17
C VAL A 15 3.68 -4.30 6.04
N GLU A 16 4.85 -4.19 5.41
CA GLU A 16 6.08 -3.74 6.05
C GLU A 16 6.65 -2.52 5.30
N PRO A 17 7.45 -1.67 5.97
CA PRO A 17 8.24 -0.64 5.29
C PRO A 17 9.04 -1.21 4.11
N GLY A 18 9.08 -0.46 3.01
CA GLY A 18 9.68 -0.87 1.74
C GLY A 18 8.71 -1.62 0.80
N PHE A 19 7.48 -1.93 1.23
CA PHE A 19 6.49 -2.49 0.32
C PHE A 19 6.01 -1.42 -0.67
N SER A 20 5.80 -1.84 -1.93
CA SER A 20 5.11 -1.06 -2.94
C SER A 20 3.68 -1.56 -3.04
N LEU A 21 2.70 -0.68 -2.84
CA LEU A 21 1.29 -1.00 -2.94
C LEU A 21 0.65 -0.30 -4.14
N ALA A 22 -0.30 -0.97 -4.79
CA ALA A 22 -1.19 -0.36 -5.75
C ALA A 22 -2.48 0.07 -5.04
N VAL A 23 -2.69 1.37 -4.91
CA VAL A 23 -3.82 1.95 -4.18
C VAL A 23 -4.73 2.67 -5.17
N HIS A 24 -6.03 2.36 -5.13
CA HIS A 24 -7.00 3.02 -5.99
C HIS A 24 -7.39 4.38 -5.40
N HIS A 25 -7.09 5.46 -6.12
CA HIS A 25 -7.36 6.84 -5.73
C HIS A 25 -7.83 7.64 -6.94
N ASP A 26 -8.92 8.39 -6.80
CA ASP A 26 -9.52 9.23 -7.86
C ASP A 26 -9.77 8.52 -9.21
N GLY A 27 -10.08 7.23 -9.17
CA GLY A 27 -10.43 6.44 -10.36
C GLY A 27 -9.23 5.82 -11.08
N ASP A 28 -8.01 5.97 -10.56
CA ASP A 28 -6.82 5.30 -11.07
C ASP A 28 -6.04 4.60 -9.94
N TYR A 29 -5.10 3.72 -10.32
CA TYR A 29 -4.19 3.09 -9.39
C TYR A 29 -2.90 3.91 -9.27
N GLN A 30 -2.60 4.35 -8.06
CA GLN A 30 -1.37 5.06 -7.72
C GLN A 30 -0.41 4.13 -6.96
N LEU A 31 0.87 4.34 -7.18
CA LEU A 31 1.94 3.67 -6.44
C LEU A 31 2.06 4.31 -5.05
N PHE A 32 1.86 3.51 -4.01
CA PHE A 32 2.09 3.90 -2.63
C PHE A 32 3.33 3.15 -2.12
N GLN A 33 4.42 3.88 -1.88
CA GLN A 33 5.62 3.31 -1.26
C GLN A 33 5.49 3.44 0.26
N VAL A 34 5.44 2.31 0.95
CA VAL A 34 5.25 2.28 2.40
C VAL A 34 6.57 2.63 3.07
N GLU A 35 6.58 3.74 3.80
CA GLU A 35 7.72 4.16 4.62
C GLU A 35 7.53 3.78 6.09
N CYS A 36 6.31 3.93 6.60
CA CYS A 36 5.99 3.61 7.99
C CYS A 36 4.67 2.85 8.11
N THR A 37 4.62 1.97 9.09
CA THR A 37 3.44 1.18 9.46
C THR A 37 3.18 1.36 10.96
N GLN A 38 2.00 1.83 11.32
CA GLN A 38 1.59 1.98 12.71
C GLN A 38 0.32 1.17 12.98
N LEU A 39 0.25 0.58 14.17
CA LEU A 39 -0.89 -0.21 14.60
C LEU A 39 -1.50 0.45 15.84
N SER A 40 -2.78 0.76 15.75
CA SER A 40 -3.58 1.32 16.83
C SER A 40 -4.60 0.31 17.34
N ARG A 41 -4.55 0.01 18.65
CA ARG A 41 -5.49 -0.87 19.33
C ARG A 41 -6.18 -0.10 20.45
N ARG A 42 -7.50 -0.06 20.40
CA ARG A 42 -8.33 0.49 21.48
C ARG A 42 -9.41 -0.51 21.86
N SER A 43 -9.60 -0.69 23.16
CA SER A 43 -10.59 -1.64 23.69
C SER A 43 -11.99 -1.34 23.12
N GLY A 44 -12.64 -2.36 22.58
CA GLY A 44 -13.97 -2.24 21.96
C GLY A 44 -14.00 -1.58 20.58
N GLN A 45 -12.85 -1.29 19.96
CA GLN A 45 -12.76 -0.75 18.60
C GLN A 45 -11.97 -1.68 17.67
N PRO A 46 -12.21 -1.62 16.34
CA PRO A 46 -11.38 -2.31 15.36
C PRO A 46 -9.91 -1.92 15.49
N VAL A 47 -9.01 -2.85 15.16
CA VAL A 47 -7.58 -2.56 15.06
C VAL A 47 -7.36 -1.78 13.78
N ILE A 48 -6.77 -0.58 13.90
CA ILE A 48 -6.46 0.28 12.76
C ILE A 48 -4.98 0.16 12.45
N ILE A 49 -4.67 -0.03 11.16
CA ILE A 49 -3.33 0.01 10.61
C ILE A 49 -3.22 1.29 9.80
N THR A 50 -2.27 2.14 10.16
CA THR A 50 -1.93 3.36 9.45
C THR A 50 -0.66 3.12 8.64
N LEU A 51 -0.75 3.30 7.33
CA LEU A 51 0.38 3.27 6.42
C LEU A 51 0.72 4.71 6.04
N THR A 52 2.00 5.05 6.08
CA THR A 52 2.50 6.36 5.68
C THR A 52 3.50 6.18 4.56
N SER A 53 3.38 6.98 3.50
CA SER A 53 4.32 6.98 2.40
C SER A 53 5.50 7.91 2.63
N GLU A 54 6.52 7.84 1.78
CA GLU A 54 7.43 8.96 1.62
C GLU A 54 6.67 10.21 1.10
N PRO A 55 7.16 11.43 1.40
CA PRO A 55 6.74 12.66 0.73
C PRO A 55 6.83 12.53 -0.80
N VAL A 56 5.73 12.74 -1.52
CA VAL A 56 5.76 12.79 -2.98
C VAL A 56 6.12 14.21 -3.43
N ASP A 57 7.19 14.36 -4.23
CA ASP A 57 7.65 15.63 -4.79
C ASP A 57 7.85 16.77 -3.76
N GLY A 58 8.20 16.42 -2.51
CA GLY A 58 8.38 17.38 -1.42
C GLY A 58 7.08 17.90 -0.78
N GLY A 59 5.94 17.30 -1.12
CA GLY A 59 4.64 17.51 -0.45
C GLY A 59 4.50 16.74 0.86
N ASP A 60 3.28 16.65 1.38
CA ASP A 60 3.02 15.87 2.59
C ASP A 60 3.04 14.36 2.30
N PRO A 61 3.48 13.52 3.26
CA PRO A 61 3.30 12.08 3.20
C PRO A 61 1.84 11.68 2.99
N TRP A 62 1.60 10.70 2.12
CA TRP A 62 0.27 10.12 1.98
C TRP A 62 0.01 9.17 3.15
N ILE A 63 -1.13 9.36 3.81
CA ILE A 63 -1.59 8.53 4.93
C ILE A 63 -2.79 7.70 4.47
N LEU A 64 -2.74 6.39 4.71
CA LEU A 64 -3.83 5.46 4.49
C LEU A 64 -4.15 4.73 5.79
N GLU A 65 -5.43 4.59 6.10
CA GLU A 65 -5.90 3.87 7.29
C GLU A 65 -6.83 2.74 6.88
N TYR A 66 -6.57 1.56 7.44
CA TYR A 66 -7.35 0.36 7.18
C TYR A 66 -7.64 -0.38 8.48
N GLU A 67 -8.78 -1.06 8.52
CA GLU A 67 -9.03 -2.06 9.56
C GLU A 67 -8.20 -3.31 9.28
N ALA A 68 -7.71 -3.97 10.34
CA ALA A 68 -7.02 -5.25 10.23
C ALA A 68 -7.85 -6.28 9.43
N GLY A 69 -7.19 -7.06 8.58
CA GLY A 69 -7.81 -7.99 7.65
C GLY A 69 -8.21 -7.37 6.31
N THR A 70 -8.14 -6.04 6.15
CA THR A 70 -8.39 -5.40 4.85
C THR A 70 -7.35 -5.87 3.83
N PRO A 71 -7.76 -6.44 2.68
CA PRO A 71 -6.81 -6.87 1.67
C PRO A 71 -6.25 -5.67 0.90
N VAL A 72 -4.93 -5.58 0.80
CA VAL A 72 -4.21 -4.62 -0.02
C VAL A 72 -3.41 -5.33 -1.11
N VAL A 73 -3.09 -4.62 -2.20
CA VAL A 73 -2.38 -5.17 -3.35
C VAL A 73 -0.93 -4.74 -3.30
N ARG A 74 -0.02 -5.69 -3.04
CA ARG A 74 1.43 -5.52 -3.12
C ARG A 74 1.92 -5.73 -4.55
N LEU A 75 2.74 -4.81 -5.03
CA LEU A 75 3.53 -4.91 -6.25
C LEU A 75 4.85 -5.61 -5.91
N LEU A 76 5.09 -6.79 -6.49
CA LEU A 76 6.31 -7.58 -6.25
C LEU A 76 7.43 -7.24 -7.24
N GLY A 77 7.08 -6.73 -8.42
CA GLY A 77 8.03 -6.41 -9.47
C GLY A 77 7.35 -6.22 -10.82
N VAL A 78 8.15 -5.78 -11.78
CA VAL A 78 7.74 -5.53 -13.16
C VAL A 78 8.43 -6.53 -14.08
N CYS A 79 7.68 -7.16 -14.98
CA CYS A 79 8.26 -7.86 -16.12
C CYS A 79 8.03 -7.03 -17.39
N GLU A 80 9.10 -6.77 -18.13
CA GLU A 80 8.99 -6.29 -19.50
C GLU A 80 8.34 -7.41 -20.33
N ALA A 81 7.18 -7.13 -20.94
CA ALA A 81 6.60 -8.05 -21.89
C ALA A 81 7.46 -7.99 -23.15
N ALA A 82 8.16 -9.09 -23.48
CA ALA A 82 8.83 -9.24 -24.77
C ALA A 82 7.83 -8.92 -25.88
N SER A 83 8.18 -7.96 -26.73
CA SER A 83 7.38 -7.48 -27.87
C SER A 83 7.50 -8.41 -29.07
#